data_AF-A0A022RZF7-F1
#
_entry.id   AF-A0A022RZF7-F1
#
_cell.length_a   1.000
_cell.length_b   1.000
_cell.length_c   1.000
_cell.angle_alpha   90.00
_cell.angle_beta   90.00
_cell.angle_gamma   90.00
#
_symmetry.space_group_name_H-M   'P 1'
#
loop_
_entity.id
_entity.type
_entity.pdbx_description
1 polymer ?
#
loop_
_entity_poly.entity_id
_entity_poly.type
_entity_poly.pdbx_seq_one_letter_code
_entity_poly.pdbx_strand_id
1 'polypeptide(L)'
;MVNPRCYLDISIDGEMEGRIVVELYSDVVPRTAENFRALCTGEKGISPRSGVPLHYKGSHFNSIIRGLMVQGGDISAEEGVPGESIYGEKFEDENFELKHSRKGMLSMANSGPNSNGSKFAILTNQATHLDGKHVVFGKVIKGLGVVRSIEYVATVGEYYPTVDVVIADCGEIPEGADDGTINFYGDGDVYPDWPVDFDAKVDDVSLIINAVDFIKLLGNEWFKKHDYKMAIRKYRKALKYLDLCWEMEGIDSASLMKTKSQILTNSS
;
A
#
# COMPACT_ATOMS: atom_id res chain seq x y z
N MET A 1 -15.45 -4.50 19.46
CA MET A 1 -14.44 -3.44 19.36
C MET A 1 -14.24 -3.13 17.89
N VAL A 2 -13.94 -1.89 17.54
CA VAL A 2 -13.63 -1.52 16.15
C VAL A 2 -12.23 -2.04 15.83
N ASN A 3 -12.06 -2.59 14.62
CA ASN A 3 -10.78 -3.09 14.18
C ASN A 3 -9.76 -1.95 14.00
N PRO A 4 -8.53 -2.08 14.52
CA PRO A 4 -7.49 -1.07 14.36
C PRO A 4 -7.16 -0.81 12.89
N ARG A 5 -6.80 0.44 12.60
CA ARG A 5 -6.31 0.87 11.29
C ARG A 5 -4.86 1.29 11.42
N CYS A 6 -4.02 0.84 10.49
CA CYS A 6 -2.61 1.25 10.43
C CYS A 6 -2.28 1.77 9.02
N TYR A 7 -1.24 2.59 8.94
CA TYR A 7 -0.71 3.06 7.66
C TYR A 7 0.74 2.63 7.46
N LEU A 8 1.12 2.47 6.19
CA LEU A 8 2.48 2.29 5.70
C LEU A 8 2.72 3.30 4.58
N ASP A 9 3.61 4.26 4.79
CA ASP A 9 4.05 5.20 3.76
C ASP A 9 5.23 4.60 3.02
N ILE A 10 5.08 4.45 1.70
CA ILE A 10 6.01 3.70 0.87
C ILE A 10 6.88 4.66 0.08
N SER A 11 8.19 4.39 0.06
CA SER A 11 9.11 4.93 -0.93
C SER A 11 9.64 3.82 -1.84
N ILE A 12 9.86 4.16 -3.10
CA ILE A 12 10.48 3.30 -4.10
C ILE A 12 11.66 4.07 -4.69
N ASP A 13 12.86 3.50 -4.64
CA ASP A 13 14.10 4.13 -5.12
C ASP A 13 14.35 5.52 -4.51
N GLY A 14 14.09 5.63 -3.20
CA GLY A 14 14.24 6.88 -2.44
C GLY A 14 13.09 7.88 -2.61
N GLU A 15 12.04 7.55 -3.36
CA GLU A 15 10.98 8.48 -3.73
C GLU A 15 9.63 8.05 -3.17
N MET A 16 8.95 8.96 -2.48
CA MET A 16 7.63 8.68 -1.88
C MET A 16 6.63 8.33 -2.97
N GLU A 17 6.03 7.14 -2.88
CA GLU A 17 5.04 6.61 -3.83
C GLU A 17 3.61 6.80 -3.34
N GLY A 18 3.39 6.68 -2.03
CA GLY A 18 2.07 6.90 -1.42
C GLY A 18 1.88 6.12 -0.13
N ARG A 19 0.65 6.20 0.40
CA ARG A 19 0.23 5.55 1.64
C ARG A 19 -0.62 4.31 1.36
N ILE A 20 -0.32 3.21 2.05
CA ILE A 20 -1.17 2.04 2.19
C ILE A 20 -1.87 2.14 3.54
N VAL A 21 -3.19 1.98 3.58
CA VAL A 21 -3.97 1.90 4.82
C VAL A 21 -4.57 0.51 4.94
N VAL A 22 -4.42 -0.10 6.11
CA VAL A 22 -4.86 -1.47 6.40
C VAL A 22 -5.81 -1.50 7.60
N GLU A 23 -6.81 -2.36 7.53
CA GLU A 23 -7.65 -2.77 8.66
C GLU A 23 -7.13 -4.11 9.20
N LEU A 24 -6.93 -4.20 10.51
CA LEU A 24 -6.44 -5.39 11.19
C LEU A 24 -7.59 -6.12 11.90
N TYR A 25 -7.74 -7.42 11.65
CA TYR A 25 -8.84 -8.25 12.16
C TYR A 25 -8.63 -8.64 13.63
N SER A 26 -8.58 -7.65 14.51
CA SER A 26 -8.40 -7.83 15.97
C SER A 26 -9.53 -8.61 16.63
N ASP A 27 -10.70 -8.66 15.99
CA ASP A 27 -11.86 -9.45 16.40
C ASP A 27 -11.72 -10.95 16.10
N VAL A 28 -10.87 -11.33 15.14
CA VAL A 28 -10.65 -12.73 14.71
C VAL A 28 -9.28 -13.26 15.15
N VAL A 29 -8.23 -12.45 15.02
CA VAL A 29 -6.83 -12.78 15.33
C VAL A 29 -6.18 -11.67 16.18
N PRO A 30 -6.66 -11.44 17.42
CA PRO A 30 -6.21 -10.34 18.27
C PRO A 30 -4.69 -10.33 18.51
N ARG A 31 -4.04 -11.48 18.70
CA ARG A 31 -2.58 -11.52 18.94
C ARG A 31 -1.80 -11.13 17.70
N THR A 32 -2.23 -11.61 16.53
CA THR A 32 -1.59 -11.32 15.24
C THR A 32 -1.79 -9.86 14.85
N ALA A 33 -3.00 -9.34 15.03
CA ALA A 33 -3.32 -7.94 14.81
C ALA A 33 -2.52 -7.01 15.74
N GLU A 34 -2.44 -7.32 17.03
CA GLU A 34 -1.67 -6.51 17.99
C GLU A 34 -0.17 -6.52 17.70
N ASN A 35 0.38 -7.66 17.22
CA ASN A 35 1.77 -7.71 16.77
C ASN A 35 2.03 -6.72 15.63
N PHE A 36 1.21 -6.76 14.58
CA PHE A 36 1.38 -5.86 13.44
C PHE A 36 1.17 -4.39 13.83
N ARG A 37 0.12 -4.08 14.61
CA ARG A 37 -0.18 -2.72 15.08
C ARG A 37 0.99 -2.13 15.87
N ALA A 38 1.51 -2.88 16.85
CA ALA A 38 2.62 -2.43 17.68
C ALA A 38 3.93 -2.29 16.89
N LEU A 39 4.16 -3.13 15.87
CA LEU A 39 5.28 -2.98 14.94
C LEU A 39 5.08 -1.78 14.00
N CYS A 40 3.85 -1.35 13.68
CA CYS A 40 3.62 -0.08 12.99
C CYS A 40 3.92 1.13 13.87
N THR A 41 3.61 1.09 15.18
CA THR A 41 3.83 2.23 16.08
C THR A 41 5.24 2.30 16.68
N GLY A 42 5.95 1.17 16.74
CA GLY A 42 7.25 1.09 17.39
C GLY A 42 7.18 1.18 18.92
N GLU A 43 5.99 1.12 19.52
CA GLU A 43 5.78 1.39 20.95
C GLU A 43 6.47 0.40 21.89
N LYS A 44 6.85 -0.78 21.38
CA LYS A 44 7.55 -1.81 22.17
C LYS A 44 9.05 -1.56 22.27
N GLY A 45 9.56 -0.51 21.62
CA GLY A 45 10.96 -0.08 21.75
C GLY A 45 11.94 -1.04 21.09
N ILE A 46 13.08 -1.24 21.74
CA ILE A 46 14.18 -2.07 21.24
C ILE A 46 14.01 -3.49 21.78
N SER A 47 14.12 -4.49 20.90
CA SER A 47 14.12 -5.89 21.32
C SER A 47 15.30 -6.16 22.26
N PRO A 48 15.07 -6.70 23.47
CA PRO A 48 16.15 -7.08 24.38
C PRO A 48 16.98 -8.26 23.86
N ARG A 49 16.46 -9.01 22.87
CA ARG A 49 17.14 -10.17 22.28
C ARG A 49 18.08 -9.74 21.16
N SER A 50 17.54 -9.02 20.18
CA SER A 50 18.22 -8.74 18.93
C SER A 50 18.84 -7.34 18.89
N GLY A 51 18.47 -6.45 19.82
CA GLY A 51 18.94 -5.08 19.87
C GLY A 51 18.38 -4.19 18.75
N VAL A 52 17.48 -4.72 17.91
CA VAL A 52 16.81 -3.93 16.85
C VAL A 52 15.50 -3.31 17.34
N PRO A 53 15.12 -2.13 16.84
CA PRO A 53 13.80 -1.56 17.07
C PRO A 53 12.69 -2.50 16.57
N LEU A 54 11.69 -2.75 17.40
CA LEU A 54 10.46 -3.46 17.03
C LEU A 54 9.54 -2.50 16.27
N HIS A 55 9.95 -2.10 15.06
CA HIS A 55 9.29 -1.06 14.27
C HIS A 55 9.48 -1.30 12.77
N TYR A 56 8.40 -1.17 11.98
CA TYR A 56 8.46 -1.31 10.52
C TYR A 56 9.08 -0.11 9.80
N LYS A 57 9.17 1.05 10.44
CA LYS A 57 9.78 2.22 9.82
C LYS A 57 11.23 1.95 9.42
N GLY A 58 11.53 2.14 8.15
CA GLY A 58 12.82 1.85 7.53
C GLY A 58 12.99 0.39 7.08
N SER A 59 12.03 -0.49 7.34
CA SER A 59 12.08 -1.87 6.83
C SER A 59 11.68 -1.93 5.35
N HIS A 60 12.09 -2.99 4.68
CA HIS A 60 11.99 -3.14 3.22
C HIS A 60 10.94 -4.19 2.82
N PHE A 61 10.47 -4.10 1.58
CA PHE A 61 9.82 -5.20 0.87
C PHE A 61 10.89 -5.98 0.10
N ASN A 62 11.27 -7.15 0.60
CA ASN A 62 12.45 -7.88 0.12
C ASN A 62 12.11 -8.98 -0.89
N SER A 63 10.82 -9.29 -1.07
CA SER A 63 10.37 -10.33 -2.01
C SER A 63 9.06 -9.91 -2.68
N ILE A 64 9.05 -9.90 -4.01
CA ILE A 64 7.95 -9.44 -4.86
C ILE A 64 7.69 -10.54 -5.89
N ILE A 65 6.52 -11.19 -5.80
CA ILE A 65 6.10 -12.21 -6.76
C ILE A 65 4.89 -11.66 -7.50
N ARG A 66 5.13 -11.18 -8.73
CA ARG A 66 4.09 -10.59 -9.58
C ARG A 66 2.95 -11.57 -9.81
N GLY A 67 1.71 -11.10 -9.62
CA GLY A 67 0.50 -11.89 -9.73
C GLY A 67 0.20 -12.75 -8.50
N LEU A 68 0.96 -12.61 -7.41
CA LEU A 68 0.77 -13.34 -6.16
C LEU A 68 0.78 -12.42 -4.94
N MET A 69 1.93 -11.84 -4.58
CA MET A 69 2.10 -11.08 -3.34
C MET A 69 3.36 -10.20 -3.32
N VAL A 70 3.37 -9.22 -2.44
CA VAL A 70 4.55 -8.45 -2.03
C VAL A 70 4.82 -8.70 -0.55
N GLN A 71 6.05 -9.02 -0.18
CA GLN A 71 6.43 -9.43 1.17
C GLN A 71 7.44 -8.44 1.76
N GLY A 72 7.18 -8.01 2.99
CA GLY A 72 8.02 -7.10 3.75
C GLY A 72 8.01 -7.41 5.24
N GLY A 73 8.37 -6.41 6.05
CA GLY A 73 8.39 -6.53 7.50
C GLY A 73 9.59 -7.29 8.05
N ASP A 74 10.69 -7.38 7.28
CA ASP A 74 11.97 -7.77 7.84
C ASP A 74 12.57 -6.58 8.60
N ILE A 75 12.44 -6.58 9.92
CA ILE A 75 12.92 -5.50 10.80
C ILE A 75 14.36 -5.74 11.28
N SER A 76 14.96 -6.86 10.86
CA SER A 76 16.31 -7.24 11.27
C SER A 76 17.36 -6.43 10.52
N ALA A 77 18.41 -6.00 11.23
CA ALA A 77 19.51 -5.22 10.65
C ALA A 77 20.48 -6.07 9.79
N GLU A 78 20.44 -7.40 9.95
CA GLU A 78 21.29 -8.34 9.24
C GLU A 78 20.46 -9.23 8.31
N GLU A 79 20.89 -9.35 7.05
CA GLU A 79 20.29 -10.27 6.09
C GLU A 79 20.31 -11.70 6.63
N GLY A 80 19.15 -12.37 6.61
CA GLY A 80 19.03 -13.76 7.03
C GLY A 80 18.65 -13.98 8.49
N VAL A 81 18.57 -12.92 9.32
CA VAL A 81 17.95 -13.03 10.65
C VAL A 81 16.43 -13.12 10.48
N PRO A 82 15.77 -14.13 11.09
CA PRO A 82 14.31 -14.21 11.06
C PRO A 82 13.74 -13.04 11.87
N GLY A 83 12.86 -12.26 11.24
CA GLY A 83 12.19 -11.13 11.87
C GLY A 83 11.48 -11.53 13.17
N GLU A 84 11.49 -10.64 14.16
CA GLU A 84 11.05 -10.90 15.53
C GLU A 84 9.66 -10.31 15.81
N SER A 85 8.85 -10.98 16.63
CA SER A 85 7.55 -10.46 17.07
C SER A 85 7.65 -9.64 18.36
N ILE A 86 6.60 -8.91 18.69
CA ILE A 86 6.51 -8.21 19.99
C ILE A 86 6.45 -9.16 21.20
N TYR A 87 6.25 -10.45 20.96
CA TYR A 87 6.17 -11.50 21.99
C TYR A 87 7.49 -12.28 22.13
N GLY A 88 8.53 -11.92 21.37
CA GLY A 88 9.79 -12.64 21.23
C GLY A 88 10.00 -13.16 19.80
N GLU A 89 10.95 -14.07 19.62
CA GLU A 89 11.42 -14.50 18.29
C GLU A 89 10.28 -14.97 17.36
N LYS A 90 9.39 -15.83 17.86
CA LYS A 90 8.27 -16.39 17.10
C LYS A 90 7.02 -16.50 17.97
N PHE A 91 5.85 -16.50 17.33
CA PHE A 91 4.57 -16.84 17.95
C PHE A 91 3.75 -17.79 17.09
N GLU A 92 2.76 -18.41 17.73
CA GLU A 92 1.91 -19.46 17.18
C GLU A 92 0.98 -18.96 16.07
N ASP A 93 0.51 -19.88 15.22
CA ASP A 93 -0.57 -19.61 14.29
C ASP A 93 -1.88 -19.49 15.08
N GLU A 94 -2.47 -18.28 15.12
CA GLU A 94 -3.62 -18.01 15.98
C GLU A 94 -4.88 -18.76 15.54
N ASN A 95 -5.22 -18.69 14.25
CA ASN A 95 -6.19 -19.57 13.57
C ASN A 95 -6.09 -19.41 12.04
N PHE A 96 -6.86 -20.21 11.30
CA PHE A 96 -6.94 -20.18 9.83
C PHE A 96 -8.39 -20.05 9.32
N GLU A 97 -9.24 -19.34 10.08
CA GLU A 97 -10.65 -19.13 9.74
C GLU A 97 -10.77 -18.35 8.41
N LEU A 98 -10.02 -17.26 8.30
CA LEU A 98 -9.97 -16.40 7.12
C LEU A 98 -9.13 -17.03 6.00
N LYS A 99 -9.56 -16.81 4.75
CA LYS A 99 -8.96 -17.38 3.54
C LYS A 99 -8.33 -16.30 2.67
N HIS A 100 -7.29 -16.67 1.91
CA HIS A 100 -6.55 -15.84 0.95
C HIS A 100 -7.36 -15.62 -0.34
N SER A 101 -8.58 -15.10 -0.18
CA SER A 101 -9.64 -15.10 -1.19
C SER A 101 -9.52 -13.99 -2.24
N ARG A 102 -8.74 -12.93 -1.97
CA ARG A 102 -8.66 -11.75 -2.84
C ARG A 102 -7.38 -10.95 -2.65
N LYS A 103 -7.09 -10.09 -3.62
CA LYS A 103 -6.06 -9.04 -3.53
C LYS A 103 -6.30 -8.12 -2.32
N GLY A 104 -5.22 -7.60 -1.76
CA GLY A 104 -5.23 -6.70 -0.61
C GLY A 104 -5.28 -7.38 0.75
N MET A 105 -5.40 -8.71 0.84
CA MET A 105 -5.37 -9.39 2.15
C MET A 105 -3.95 -9.40 2.71
N LEU A 106 -3.83 -9.18 4.03
CA LEU A 106 -2.58 -9.28 4.78
C LEU A 106 -2.45 -10.69 5.34
N SER A 107 -1.25 -11.26 5.22
CA SER A 107 -0.94 -12.63 5.63
C SER A 107 0.42 -12.70 6.32
N MET A 108 0.54 -13.49 7.38
CA MET A 108 1.82 -13.70 8.06
C MET A 108 2.76 -14.55 7.22
N ALA A 109 3.98 -14.07 7.01
CA ALA A 109 5.04 -14.90 6.46
C ALA A 109 5.65 -15.75 7.58
N ASN A 110 5.81 -17.05 7.33
CA ASN A 110 6.36 -17.98 8.30
C ASN A 110 7.32 -18.98 7.63
N SER A 111 8.03 -19.73 8.45
CA SER A 111 8.98 -20.78 8.07
C SER A 111 8.46 -22.19 8.38
N GLY A 112 7.12 -22.36 8.41
CA GLY A 112 6.44 -23.54 8.93
C GLY A 112 5.48 -23.21 10.09
N PRO A 113 4.76 -24.22 10.62
CA PRO A 113 3.77 -24.00 11.67
C PRO A 113 4.34 -23.27 12.89
N ASN A 114 3.57 -22.35 13.45
CA ASN A 114 3.87 -21.60 14.67
C ASN A 114 5.21 -20.83 14.62
N SER A 115 5.53 -20.25 13.47
CA SER A 115 6.79 -19.51 13.28
C SER A 115 6.59 -18.08 12.78
N ASN A 116 5.50 -17.45 13.23
CA ASN A 116 5.17 -16.07 12.90
C ASN A 116 6.11 -15.11 13.64
N GLY A 117 6.63 -14.11 12.93
CA GLY A 117 7.52 -13.07 13.48
C GLY A 117 7.01 -11.68 13.12
N SER A 118 7.86 -10.84 12.53
CA SER A 118 7.47 -9.54 11.97
C SER A 118 7.10 -9.57 10.48
N LYS A 119 7.56 -10.59 9.74
CA LYS A 119 7.42 -10.66 8.28
C LYS A 119 5.97 -10.89 7.88
N PHE A 120 5.51 -10.16 6.86
CA PHE A 120 4.14 -10.24 6.34
C PHE A 120 4.13 -10.12 4.83
N ALA A 121 3.02 -10.54 4.22
CA ALA A 121 2.74 -10.37 2.81
C ALA A 121 1.42 -9.64 2.59
N ILE A 122 1.35 -8.83 1.54
CA ILE A 122 0.12 -8.27 0.99
C ILE A 122 -0.15 -8.96 -0.34
N LEU A 123 -1.30 -9.62 -0.44
CA LEU A 123 -1.67 -10.34 -1.66
C LEU A 123 -2.00 -9.37 -2.80
N THR A 124 -1.53 -9.67 -4.00
CA THR A 124 -1.90 -8.95 -5.23
C THR A 124 -2.90 -9.73 -6.09
N ASN A 125 -3.18 -10.98 -5.70
CA ASN A 125 -4.16 -11.87 -6.30
C ASN A 125 -4.73 -12.86 -5.25
N GLN A 126 -5.72 -13.67 -5.64
CA GLN A 126 -6.18 -14.78 -4.82
C GLN A 126 -5.09 -15.86 -4.68
N ALA A 127 -4.90 -16.41 -3.48
CA ALA A 127 -3.82 -17.35 -3.17
C ALA A 127 -4.28 -18.52 -2.27
N THR A 128 -5.30 -19.26 -2.70
CA THR A 128 -5.91 -20.36 -1.91
C THR A 128 -4.94 -21.46 -1.49
N HIS A 129 -3.82 -21.63 -2.18
CA HIS A 129 -2.77 -22.59 -1.82
C HIS A 129 -2.02 -22.26 -0.50
N LEU A 130 -2.20 -21.03 0.01
CA LEU A 130 -1.69 -20.55 1.30
C LEU A 130 -2.68 -20.78 2.46
N ASP A 131 -3.93 -21.16 2.16
CA ASP A 131 -4.95 -21.40 3.19
C ASP A 131 -4.55 -22.55 4.13
N GLY A 132 -4.76 -22.34 5.43
CA GLY A 132 -4.38 -23.31 6.46
C GLY A 132 -2.87 -23.37 6.76
N LYS A 133 -2.07 -22.51 6.13
CA LYS A 133 -0.61 -22.44 6.33
C LYS A 133 -0.13 -21.07 6.81
N HIS A 134 -0.83 -20.01 6.43
CA HIS A 134 -0.51 -18.64 6.81
C HIS A 134 -1.72 -17.96 7.42
N VAL A 135 -1.51 -17.24 8.53
CA VAL A 135 -2.58 -16.52 9.23
C VAL A 135 -2.93 -15.26 8.45
N VAL A 136 -4.18 -15.16 7.99
CA VAL A 136 -4.73 -13.93 7.42
C VAL A 136 -5.18 -13.03 8.57
N PHE A 137 -4.69 -11.79 8.61
CA PHE A 137 -4.89 -10.92 9.77
C PHE A 137 -5.36 -9.50 9.45
N GLY A 138 -5.58 -9.18 8.18
CA GLY A 138 -6.10 -7.88 7.80
C GLY A 138 -6.38 -7.76 6.30
N LYS A 139 -6.75 -6.55 5.89
CA LYS A 139 -6.84 -6.16 4.49
C LYS A 139 -6.42 -4.71 4.27
N VAL A 140 -5.97 -4.41 3.07
CA VAL A 140 -5.82 -3.05 2.56
C VAL A 140 -7.21 -2.46 2.34
N ILE A 141 -7.43 -1.27 2.91
CA ILE A 141 -8.67 -0.49 2.76
C ILE A 141 -8.46 0.77 1.90
N LYS A 142 -7.23 1.28 1.80
CA LYS A 142 -6.82 2.35 0.87
C LYS A 142 -5.39 2.10 0.38
N GLY A 143 -5.04 2.58 -0.80
CA GLY A 143 -3.68 2.50 -1.33
C GLY A 143 -3.35 1.15 -1.97
N LEU A 144 -4.36 0.38 -2.40
CA LEU A 144 -4.11 -0.88 -3.12
C LEU A 144 -3.33 -0.64 -4.43
N GLY A 145 -3.46 0.54 -5.03
CA GLY A 145 -2.63 0.90 -6.17
C GLY A 145 -1.16 1.15 -5.81
N VAL A 146 -0.82 1.57 -4.58
CA VAL A 146 0.57 1.61 -4.10
C VAL A 146 1.14 0.20 -4.00
N VAL A 147 0.34 -0.77 -3.51
CA VAL A 147 0.71 -2.20 -3.53
C VAL A 147 0.96 -2.68 -4.96
N ARG A 148 0.16 -2.24 -5.94
CA ARG A 148 0.41 -2.52 -7.36
C ARG A 148 1.71 -1.87 -7.85
N SER A 149 2.00 -0.62 -7.47
CA SER A 149 3.29 0.00 -7.81
C SER A 149 4.47 -0.84 -7.32
N ILE A 150 4.41 -1.36 -6.09
CA ILE A 150 5.42 -2.29 -5.56
C ILE A 150 5.50 -3.55 -6.40
N GLU A 151 4.37 -4.21 -6.70
CA GLU A 151 4.32 -5.44 -7.51
C GLU A 151 4.95 -5.29 -8.91
N TYR A 152 4.92 -4.08 -9.46
CA TYR A 152 5.47 -3.79 -10.79
C TYR A 152 6.94 -3.35 -10.79
N VAL A 153 7.58 -3.23 -9.62
CA VAL A 153 9.03 -3.05 -9.51
C VAL A 153 9.73 -4.22 -10.19
N ALA A 154 10.80 -3.93 -10.93
CA ALA A 154 11.60 -4.96 -11.58
C ALA A 154 12.31 -5.82 -10.52
N THR A 155 12.47 -7.11 -10.81
CA THR A 155 13.13 -8.06 -9.89
C THR A 155 14.37 -8.68 -10.52
N VAL A 156 15.37 -8.95 -9.68
CA VAL A 156 16.51 -9.82 -9.97
C VAL A 156 16.13 -11.25 -9.58
N GLY A 157 16.37 -12.19 -10.49
CA GLY A 157 15.89 -13.56 -10.34
C GLY A 157 14.36 -13.60 -10.34
N GLU A 158 13.76 -14.38 -9.45
CA GLU A 158 12.31 -14.55 -9.41
C GLU A 158 11.58 -13.56 -8.49
N TYR A 159 12.25 -12.98 -7.49
CA TYR A 159 11.55 -12.26 -6.42
C TYR A 159 12.26 -11.06 -5.77
N TYR A 160 13.57 -10.85 -5.92
CA TYR A 160 14.24 -9.74 -5.24
C TYR A 160 14.09 -8.44 -6.02
N PRO A 161 13.59 -7.33 -5.44
CA PRO A 161 13.47 -6.07 -6.18
C PRO A 161 14.84 -5.51 -6.61
N THR A 162 14.88 -4.85 -7.77
CA THR A 162 16.11 -4.21 -8.30
C THR A 162 16.43 -2.87 -7.67
N VAL A 163 15.46 -2.27 -6.98
CA VAL A 163 15.55 -0.98 -6.29
C VAL A 163 14.96 -1.12 -4.90
N ASP A 164 15.35 -0.23 -3.98
CA ASP A 164 14.82 -0.26 -2.63
C ASP A 164 13.33 0.09 -2.60
N VAL A 165 12.54 -0.75 -1.94
CA VAL A 165 11.14 -0.49 -1.62
C VAL A 165 11.01 -0.47 -0.10
N VAL A 166 10.81 0.71 0.47
CA VAL A 166 10.95 0.96 1.92
C VAL A 166 9.62 1.44 2.51
N ILE A 167 9.32 0.98 3.71
CA ILE A 167 8.29 1.58 4.58
C ILE A 167 8.93 2.81 5.23
N ALA A 168 8.80 3.98 4.59
CA ALA A 168 9.41 5.22 4.99
C ALA A 168 8.84 5.77 6.32
N ASP A 169 7.55 5.56 6.55
CA ASP A 169 6.88 5.86 7.81
C ASP A 169 5.71 4.90 8.03
N CYS A 170 5.32 4.67 9.28
CA CYS A 170 4.17 3.84 9.61
C CYS A 170 3.62 4.21 10.99
N GLY A 171 2.37 3.80 11.24
CA GLY A 171 1.72 4.06 12.51
C GLY A 171 0.29 3.55 12.56
N GLU A 172 -0.36 3.83 13.69
CA GLU A 172 -1.79 3.59 13.90
C GLU A 172 -2.59 4.85 13.56
N ILE A 173 -3.74 4.68 12.92
CA ILE A 173 -4.69 5.75 12.61
C ILE A 173 -5.80 5.71 13.67
N PRO A 174 -5.96 6.76 14.49
CA PRO A 174 -7.04 6.82 15.47
C PRO A 174 -8.43 6.67 14.84
N GLU A 175 -9.39 6.19 15.63
CA GLU A 175 -10.78 6.13 15.19
C GLU A 175 -11.29 7.53 14.84
N GLY A 176 -11.93 7.66 13.68
CA GLY A 176 -12.44 8.95 13.17
C GLY A 176 -11.38 9.91 12.62
N ALA A 177 -10.09 9.58 12.71
CA ALA A 177 -9.05 10.35 12.03
C ALA A 177 -9.06 10.10 10.52
N ASP A 178 -8.63 11.11 9.77
CA ASP A 178 -8.40 11.05 8.34
C ASP A 178 -7.32 10.02 7.99
N ASP A 179 -7.51 9.31 6.89
CA ASP A 179 -6.60 8.25 6.46
C ASP A 179 -5.25 8.81 5.96
N GLY A 180 -5.19 10.09 5.62
CA GLY A 180 -3.99 10.77 5.10
C GLY A 180 -3.62 10.32 3.69
N THR A 181 -4.59 9.83 2.91
CA THR A 181 -4.39 9.41 1.51
C THR A 181 -4.68 10.53 0.51
N ILE A 182 -5.47 11.53 0.90
CA ILE A 182 -5.72 12.75 0.14
C ILE A 182 -4.67 13.80 0.53
N ASN A 183 -4.21 14.59 -0.45
CA ASN A 183 -3.16 15.59 -0.25
C ASN A 183 -1.89 15.03 0.41
N PHE A 184 -1.56 13.76 0.15
CA PHE A 184 -0.43 13.06 0.75
C PHE A 184 0.90 13.82 0.59
N TYR A 185 1.10 14.49 -0.54
CA TYR A 185 2.30 15.28 -0.84
C TYR A 185 2.23 16.74 -0.36
N GLY A 186 1.15 17.17 0.29
CA GLY A 186 0.95 18.56 0.70
C GLY A 186 0.85 19.54 -0.47
N ASP A 187 0.34 19.09 -1.62
CA ASP A 187 0.33 19.82 -2.89
C ASP A 187 -1.03 20.45 -3.25
N GLY A 188 -2.00 20.40 -2.32
CA GLY A 188 -3.33 20.97 -2.48
C GLY A 188 -4.30 20.08 -3.25
N ASP A 189 -3.92 18.84 -3.56
CA ASP A 189 -4.80 17.90 -4.26
C ASP A 189 -5.85 17.30 -3.33
N VAL A 190 -7.11 17.51 -3.68
CA VAL A 190 -8.28 17.08 -2.89
C VAL A 190 -8.81 15.70 -3.29
N TYR A 191 -8.19 15.05 -4.26
CA TYR A 191 -8.57 13.72 -4.72
C TYR A 191 -7.54 12.67 -4.26
N PRO A 192 -7.93 11.42 -3.96
CA PRO A 192 -6.98 10.36 -3.66
C PRO A 192 -6.15 10.00 -4.89
N ASP A 193 -4.91 9.53 -4.69
CA ASP A 193 -4.01 9.16 -5.79
C ASP A 193 -4.50 8.01 -6.65
N TRP A 194 -5.35 7.16 -6.07
CA TRP A 194 -6.01 6.07 -6.76
C TRP A 194 -7.53 6.32 -6.73
N PRO A 195 -8.18 6.41 -7.90
CA PRO A 195 -9.60 6.73 -7.97
C PRO A 195 -10.51 5.77 -7.19
N VAL A 196 -10.13 4.49 -7.11
CA VAL A 196 -10.86 3.46 -6.36
C VAL A 196 -10.89 3.69 -4.85
N ASP A 197 -9.99 4.53 -4.33
CA ASP A 197 -9.92 4.90 -2.92
C ASP A 197 -10.83 6.11 -2.61
N PHE A 198 -11.57 6.64 -3.60
CA PHE A 198 -12.51 7.72 -3.39
C PHE A 198 -13.84 7.19 -2.82
N ASP A 199 -14.22 7.66 -1.63
CA ASP A 199 -15.39 7.14 -0.90
C ASP A 199 -16.74 7.52 -1.51
N ALA A 200 -16.77 8.59 -2.30
CA ALA A 200 -17.96 8.94 -3.05
C ALA A 200 -18.15 7.94 -4.19
N LYS A 201 -19.38 7.46 -4.40
CA LYS A 201 -19.71 6.62 -5.56
C LYS A 201 -19.28 7.34 -6.83
N VAL A 202 -18.29 6.76 -7.51
CA VAL A 202 -17.71 7.29 -8.75
C VAL A 202 -18.62 6.94 -9.94
N ASP A 203 -19.92 7.10 -9.76
CA ASP A 203 -20.95 6.84 -10.77
C ASP A 203 -21.32 8.15 -11.51
N ASP A 204 -20.85 9.29 -10.99
CA ASP A 204 -21.03 10.60 -11.60
C ASP A 204 -19.84 10.96 -12.50
N VAL A 205 -20.03 10.78 -13.80
CA VAL A 205 -19.08 11.19 -14.84
C VAL A 205 -18.64 12.64 -14.68
N SER A 206 -19.53 13.55 -14.24
CA SER A 206 -19.20 14.96 -14.05
C SER A 206 -18.18 15.16 -12.93
N LEU A 207 -18.29 14.37 -11.86
CA LEU A 207 -17.33 14.39 -10.76
C LEU A 207 -15.95 13.95 -11.23
N ILE A 208 -15.87 12.89 -12.04
CA ILE A 208 -14.59 12.38 -12.57
C ILE A 208 -13.97 13.42 -13.51
N ILE A 209 -14.75 14.02 -14.41
CA ILE A 209 -14.27 15.06 -15.32
C ILE A 209 -13.73 16.26 -14.53
N ASN A 210 -14.46 16.71 -13.51
CA ASN A 210 -14.00 17.79 -12.62
C ASN A 210 -12.69 17.42 -11.90
N ALA A 211 -12.56 16.17 -11.46
CA ALA A 211 -11.32 15.69 -10.85
C ALA A 211 -10.15 15.71 -11.86
N VAL A 212 -10.37 15.18 -13.08
CA VAL A 212 -9.36 15.18 -14.15
C VAL A 212 -8.91 16.59 -14.48
N ASP A 213 -9.84 17.53 -14.65
CA ASP A 213 -9.49 18.92 -14.97
C ASP A 213 -8.75 19.62 -13.84
N PHE A 214 -9.18 19.43 -12.59
CA PHE A 214 -8.49 19.96 -11.43
C PHE A 214 -7.06 19.40 -11.29
N ILE A 215 -6.89 18.09 -11.38
CA ILE A 215 -5.58 17.43 -11.26
C ILE A 215 -4.66 17.85 -12.42
N LYS A 216 -5.19 17.96 -13.64
CA LYS A 216 -4.45 18.46 -14.81
C LYS A 216 -3.99 19.90 -14.61
N LEU A 217 -4.84 20.76 -14.04
CA LEU A 217 -4.47 22.14 -13.71
C LEU A 217 -3.33 22.18 -12.69
N LEU A 218 -3.38 21.37 -11.62
CA LEU A 218 -2.27 21.23 -10.67
C LEU A 218 -0.98 20.78 -11.37
N GLY A 219 -1.07 19.81 -12.29
CA GLY A 219 0.08 19.38 -13.10
C GLY A 219 0.71 20.53 -13.90
N ASN A 220 -0.12 21.38 -14.52
CA ASN A 220 0.35 22.56 -15.24
C ASN A 220 1.02 23.58 -14.31
N GLU A 221 0.51 23.74 -13.08
CA GLU A 221 1.11 24.65 -12.09
C GLU A 221 2.50 24.18 -11.64
N TRP A 222 2.65 22.88 -11.35
CA TRP A 222 3.95 22.28 -11.02
C TRP A 222 4.93 22.36 -12.20
N PHE A 223 4.44 22.16 -13.42
CA PHE A 223 5.26 22.31 -14.63
C PHE A 223 5.80 23.75 -14.76
N LYS A 224 4.97 24.77 -14.54
CA LYS A 224 5.39 26.18 -14.56
C LYS A 224 6.43 26.51 -13.47
N LYS A 225 6.37 25.79 -12.34
CA LYS A 225 7.36 25.89 -11.26
C LYS A 225 8.66 25.14 -11.55
N HIS A 226 8.79 24.49 -12.70
CA HIS A 226 9.91 23.62 -13.09
C HIS A 226 10.05 22.36 -12.21
N ASP A 227 9.01 22.01 -11.45
CA ASP A 227 8.92 20.71 -10.76
C ASP A 227 8.25 19.70 -11.69
N TYR A 228 9.05 19.23 -12.66
CA TYR A 228 8.57 18.30 -13.69
C TYR A 228 8.15 16.96 -13.10
N LYS A 229 8.73 16.57 -11.97
CA LYS A 229 8.40 15.32 -11.31
C LYS A 229 6.99 15.34 -10.75
N MET A 230 6.65 16.39 -10.01
CA MET A 230 5.29 16.57 -9.50
C MET A 230 4.30 16.79 -10.64
N ALA A 231 4.69 17.53 -11.68
CA ALA A 231 3.86 17.70 -12.88
C ALA A 231 3.49 16.34 -13.52
N ILE A 232 4.48 15.49 -13.79
CA ILE A 232 4.29 14.15 -14.36
C ILE A 232 3.42 13.29 -13.44
N ARG A 233 3.64 13.34 -12.12
CA ARG A 233 2.81 12.61 -11.14
C ARG A 233 1.34 13.02 -11.25
N LYS A 234 1.05 14.33 -11.34
CA LYS A 234 -0.33 14.83 -11.52
C LYS A 234 -0.92 14.44 -12.86
N TYR A 235 -0.16 14.52 -13.95
CA TYR A 235 -0.63 14.07 -15.27
C TYR A 235 -0.96 12.57 -15.28
N ARG A 236 -0.10 11.72 -14.71
CA ARG A 236 -0.38 10.28 -14.58
C ARG A 236 -1.60 10.02 -13.72
N LYS A 237 -1.79 10.75 -12.63
CA LYS A 237 -3.00 10.68 -11.80
C LYS A 237 -4.25 11.06 -12.60
N ALA A 238 -4.22 12.17 -13.35
CA ALA A 238 -5.33 12.57 -14.21
C ALA A 238 -5.68 11.49 -15.24
N LEU A 239 -4.69 10.78 -15.80
CA LEU A 239 -4.94 9.62 -16.67
C LEU A 239 -5.65 8.48 -15.93
N LYS A 240 -5.26 8.15 -14.69
CA LYS A 240 -5.94 7.11 -13.89
C LYS A 240 -7.43 7.43 -13.69
N TYR A 241 -7.75 8.69 -13.40
CA TYR A 241 -9.15 9.13 -13.28
C TYR A 241 -9.87 9.09 -14.63
N LEU A 242 -9.19 9.49 -15.71
CA LEU A 242 -9.76 9.45 -17.06
C LEU A 242 -10.06 8.01 -17.53
N ASP A 243 -9.21 7.04 -17.18
CA ASP A 243 -9.38 5.65 -17.56
C ASP A 243 -10.65 5.03 -16.94
N LEU A 244 -11.11 5.51 -15.76
CA LEU A 244 -12.40 5.12 -15.21
C LEU A 244 -13.58 5.51 -16.12
N CYS A 245 -13.50 6.65 -16.79
CA CYS A 245 -14.58 7.13 -17.65
C CYS A 245 -14.82 6.20 -18.85
N TRP A 246 -13.81 5.51 -19.38
CA TRP A 246 -14.02 4.63 -20.53
C TRP A 246 -14.85 3.39 -20.24
N GLU A 247 -15.01 3.03 -18.97
CA GLU A 247 -15.88 1.92 -18.56
C GLU A 247 -17.33 2.36 -18.34
N MET A 248 -17.64 3.67 -18.48
CA MET A 248 -18.96 4.24 -18.18
C MET A 248 -19.78 4.54 -19.46
N GLU A 249 -21.07 4.19 -19.45
CA GLU A 249 -21.98 4.46 -20.57
C GLU A 249 -22.33 5.96 -20.69
N GLY A 250 -22.47 6.46 -21.93
CA GLY A 250 -23.03 7.80 -22.20
C GLY A 250 -22.03 8.96 -22.37
N ILE A 251 -20.73 8.68 -22.48
CA ILE A 251 -19.71 9.73 -22.62
C ILE A 251 -19.36 10.03 -24.08
N ASP A 252 -19.19 11.31 -24.41
CA ASP A 252 -18.58 11.74 -25.68
C ASP A 252 -17.09 11.36 -25.72
N SER A 253 -16.80 10.27 -26.44
CA SER A 253 -15.47 9.70 -26.57
C SER A 253 -14.46 10.65 -27.23
N ALA A 254 -14.89 11.61 -28.05
CA ALA A 254 -14.01 12.53 -28.75
C ALA A 254 -13.36 13.55 -27.80
N SER A 255 -14.13 14.10 -26.87
CA SER A 255 -13.68 14.98 -25.79
C SER A 255 -12.64 14.29 -24.90
N LEU A 256 -12.94 13.06 -24.45
CA LEU A 256 -12.02 12.26 -23.62
C LEU A 256 -10.71 11.95 -24.35
N MET A 257 -10.76 11.59 -25.64
CA MET A 257 -9.57 11.31 -26.44
C MET A 257 -8.67 12.54 -26.58
N LYS A 258 -9.24 13.74 -26.77
CA LYS A 258 -8.47 14.98 -26.83
C LYS A 258 -7.76 15.26 -25.51
N THR A 259 -8.46 15.10 -24.39
CA THR A 259 -7.88 15.25 -23.05
C THR A 259 -6.79 14.23 -22.78
N LYS A 260 -7.00 12.94 -23.13
CA LYS A 260 -5.99 11.89 -23.03
C LYS A 260 -4.73 12.26 -23.83
N SER A 261 -4.92 12.65 -25.09
CA SER A 261 -3.80 13.03 -25.97
C SER A 261 -2.98 14.17 -25.37
N GLN A 262 -3.64 15.19 -24.83
CA GLN A 262 -2.96 16.34 -24.23
C GLN A 262 -2.17 15.94 -22.97
N ILE A 263 -2.77 15.11 -22.11
CA ILE A 263 -2.07 14.63 -20.90
C ILE A 263 -0.88 13.75 -21.28
N LEU A 264 -1.03 12.86 -22.27
CA LEU A 264 0.06 12.01 -22.76
C LEU A 264 1.23 12.85 -23.30
N THR A 265 0.96 13.86 -24.12
CA THR A 265 1.98 14.80 -24.61
C THR A 265 2.70 15.52 -23.47
N ASN A 266 1.99 15.92 -22.42
CA ASN A 266 2.58 16.62 -21.28
C ASN A 266 3.35 15.68 -20.31
N SER A 267 3.09 14.38 -20.38
CA SER A 267 3.69 13.36 -19.51
C SER A 267 4.83 12.56 -20.15
N SER A 268 5.12 12.83 -21.43
CA SER A 268 6.18 12.19 -22.22
C SER A 268 7.54 12.86 -22.02
#